data_AF-A0A376MN99-F1
#
_entry.id   AF-A0A376MN99-F1
#
_cell.length_a   1.000
_cell.length_b   1.000
_cell.length_c   1.000
_cell.angle_alpha   90.00
_cell.angle_beta   90.00
_cell.angle_gamma   90.00
#
_symmetry.space_group_name_H-M   'P 1'
#
loop_
_entity.id
_entity.type
_entity.pdbx_description
1 polymer ?
#
loop_
_entity_poly.entity_id
_entity_poly.type
_entity_poly.pdbx_seq_one_letter_code
_entity_poly.pdbx_strand_id
1 'polypeptide(L)'
;MDYFRRHLPALREQFSSLQMEVQPLAETEYAELKQLGLDGVMVYQETYHEATYARHHLKGKKQDFFWRLETPDRLGRAGIDKIGLGALIGLSDSWRVDCYMVAEHLLWLQQHYWQSRYSVSFPRLRPCTGGIEPASIMDERQLVQTICAFRLLAPEIELSLSTRESPWFRDRVIPLAINNVSAFSKTQPGGYADNHPELEQFSPHDDRRPEAVAAALTAQGLQPVWKDWDSYLGRASQRP
;
A
#
# COMPACT_ATOMS: atom_id res chain seq x y z
N MET A 1 -15.71 -2.42 13.71
CA MET A 1 -15.00 -3.55 14.32
C MET A 1 -15.72 -4.89 14.21
N ASP A 2 -17.04 -4.97 14.43
CA ASP A 2 -17.75 -6.28 14.45
C ASP A 2 -17.57 -7.12 13.19
N TYR A 3 -17.55 -6.48 12.02
CA TYR A 3 -17.22 -7.16 10.76
C TYR A 3 -15.84 -7.83 10.80
N PHE A 4 -14.81 -7.10 11.24
CA PHE A 4 -13.44 -7.63 11.30
C PHE A 4 -13.30 -8.74 12.34
N ARG A 5 -13.92 -8.59 13.52
CA ARG A 5 -13.97 -9.64 14.56
C ARG A 5 -14.54 -10.96 14.01
N ARG A 6 -15.56 -10.86 13.17
CA ARG A 6 -16.23 -12.03 12.58
C ARG A 6 -15.40 -12.74 11.52
N HIS A 7 -14.62 -11.99 10.73
CA HIS A 7 -14.05 -12.51 9.48
C HIS A 7 -12.52 -12.66 9.49
N LEU A 8 -11.77 -11.80 10.19
CA LEU A 8 -10.30 -11.87 10.20
C LEU A 8 -9.75 -13.19 10.72
N PRO A 9 -10.26 -13.79 11.81
CA PRO A 9 -9.74 -15.08 12.28
C PRO A 9 -9.85 -16.19 11.23
N ALA A 10 -10.98 -16.28 10.53
CA ALA A 10 -11.19 -17.28 9.48
C ALA A 10 -10.30 -17.05 8.25
N LEU A 11 -9.98 -15.80 7.93
CA LEU A 11 -9.02 -15.46 6.87
C LEU A 11 -7.58 -15.78 7.30
N ARG A 12 -7.25 -15.57 8.57
CA ARG A 12 -5.90 -15.78 9.10
C ARG A 12 -5.44 -17.22 8.93
N GLU A 13 -6.37 -18.17 9.04
CA GLU A 13 -6.11 -19.60 8.84
C GLU A 13 -5.78 -19.98 7.39
N GLN A 14 -6.21 -19.17 6.42
CA GLN A 14 -6.09 -19.47 4.99
C GLN A 14 -4.91 -18.76 4.32
N PHE A 15 -4.46 -17.64 4.88
CA PHE A 15 -3.44 -16.80 4.26
C PHE A 15 -2.16 -16.73 5.10
N SER A 16 -1.02 -16.59 4.42
CA SER A 16 0.29 -16.38 5.05
C SER A 16 0.50 -14.94 5.49
N SER A 17 -0.17 -13.96 4.88
CA SER A 17 -0.16 -12.59 5.37
C SER A 17 -1.51 -11.92 5.18
N LEU A 18 -1.95 -11.18 6.19
CA LEU A 18 -3.14 -10.34 6.15
C LEU A 18 -2.73 -8.88 6.31
N GLN A 19 -3.01 -8.09 5.28
CA GLN A 19 -2.78 -6.65 5.28
C GLN A 19 -4.08 -5.95 4.88
N MET A 20 -4.31 -4.75 5.37
CA MET A 20 -5.53 -4.00 5.08
C MET A 20 -5.25 -2.56 4.65
N GLU A 21 -6.07 -2.05 3.75
CA GLU A 21 -6.18 -0.64 3.41
C GLU A 21 -7.61 -0.22 3.73
N VAL A 22 -7.80 0.49 4.85
CA VAL A 22 -9.13 0.92 5.32
C VAL A 22 -9.09 2.38 5.77
N GLN A 23 -10.26 2.95 6.01
CA GLN A 23 -10.35 4.26 6.65
C GLN A 23 -9.61 4.26 8.01
N PRO A 24 -9.00 5.40 8.41
CA PRO A 24 -8.33 5.53 9.69
C PRO A 24 -9.20 5.09 10.88
N LEU A 25 -8.66 4.20 11.70
CA LEU A 25 -9.27 3.70 12.93
C LEU A 25 -8.56 4.27 14.18
N ALA A 26 -9.17 4.06 15.34
CA ALA A 26 -8.54 4.36 16.62
C ALA A 26 -7.42 3.37 16.93
N GLU A 27 -6.47 3.78 17.78
CA GLU A 27 -5.35 2.94 18.23
C GLU A 27 -5.82 1.63 18.87
N THR A 28 -6.84 1.68 19.73
CA THR A 28 -7.40 0.49 20.39
C THR A 28 -8.01 -0.50 19.39
N GLU A 29 -8.61 0.00 18.31
CA GLU A 29 -9.12 -0.84 17.23
C GLU A 29 -7.98 -1.52 16.47
N TYR A 30 -6.86 -0.83 16.22
CA TYR A 30 -5.68 -1.45 15.60
C TYR A 30 -5.01 -2.48 16.51
N ALA A 31 -4.92 -2.22 17.82
CA ALA A 31 -4.40 -3.18 18.78
C ALA A 31 -5.24 -4.47 18.79
N GLU A 32 -6.57 -4.34 18.72
CA GLU A 32 -7.47 -5.49 18.60
C GLU A 32 -7.30 -6.20 17.25
N LEU A 33 -7.22 -5.48 16.13
CA LEU A 33 -7.02 -6.07 14.82
C LEU A 33 -5.71 -6.86 14.74
N LYS A 34 -4.64 -6.37 15.38
CA LYS A 34 -3.39 -7.10 15.53
C LYS A 34 -3.63 -8.44 16.24
N GLN A 35 -4.35 -8.46 17.36
CA GLN A 35 -4.68 -9.71 18.08
C GLN A 35 -5.52 -10.69 17.26
N LEU A 36 -6.31 -10.19 16.30
CA LEU A 36 -7.11 -11.01 15.37
C LEU A 36 -6.29 -11.56 14.19
N GLY A 37 -4.97 -11.29 14.10
CA GLY A 37 -4.10 -11.84 13.06
C GLY A 37 -3.72 -10.87 11.94
N LEU A 38 -4.00 -9.57 12.08
CA LEU A 38 -3.58 -8.56 11.10
C LEU A 38 -2.07 -8.28 11.19
N ASP A 39 -1.37 -8.42 10.07
CA ASP A 39 0.09 -8.18 10.01
C ASP A 39 0.44 -6.74 9.64
N GLY A 40 -0.38 -6.08 8.82
CA GLY A 40 -0.02 -4.77 8.29
C GLY A 40 -1.18 -3.91 7.83
N VAL A 41 -0.93 -2.60 7.82
CA VAL A 41 -1.90 -1.59 7.38
C VAL A 41 -1.21 -0.66 6.40
N MET A 42 -1.83 -0.48 5.24
CA MET A 42 -1.43 0.53 4.26
C MET A 42 -2.36 1.73 4.42
N VAL A 43 -1.77 2.90 4.63
CA VAL A 43 -2.50 4.17 4.70
C VAL A 43 -1.76 5.20 3.87
N TYR A 44 -2.32 5.51 2.70
CA TYR A 44 -1.78 6.58 1.86
C TYR A 44 -2.38 7.90 2.28
N GLN A 45 -1.57 8.92 2.50
CA GLN A 45 -2.08 10.24 2.87
C GLN A 45 -2.85 10.90 1.72
N GLU A 46 -2.79 10.31 0.52
CA GLU A 46 -3.29 10.84 -0.76
C GLU A 46 -2.50 12.08 -1.20
N THR A 47 -2.49 13.15 -0.39
CA THR A 47 -1.59 14.29 -0.55
C THR A 47 -1.28 14.88 0.82
N TYR A 48 -0.05 15.35 1.01
CA TYR A 48 0.40 16.06 2.20
C TYR A 48 0.07 17.56 2.15
N HIS A 49 -0.54 18.04 1.07
CA HIS A 49 -1.02 19.41 0.95
C HIS A 49 -2.46 19.52 1.48
N GLU A 50 -2.61 20.04 2.71
CA GLU A 50 -3.89 20.11 3.44
C GLU A 50 -5.03 20.74 2.62
N ALA A 51 -4.78 21.88 1.96
CA ALA A 51 -5.82 22.55 1.18
C ALA A 51 -6.23 21.75 -0.06
N THR A 52 -5.34 20.96 -0.66
CA THR A 52 -5.69 20.05 -1.77
C THR A 52 -6.45 18.85 -1.24
N TYR A 53 -6.01 18.28 -0.12
CA TYR A 53 -6.67 17.17 0.53
C TYR A 53 -8.15 17.49 0.84
N ALA A 54 -8.43 18.67 1.39
CA ALA A 54 -9.79 19.12 1.71
C ALA A 54 -10.72 19.25 0.48
N ARG A 55 -10.17 19.55 -0.70
CA ARG A 55 -10.95 19.63 -1.96
C ARG A 55 -11.44 18.28 -2.45
N HIS A 56 -10.70 17.21 -2.17
CA HIS A 56 -11.03 15.86 -2.63
C HIS A 56 -11.75 15.02 -1.57
N HIS A 57 -11.59 15.35 -0.30
CA HIS A 57 -12.21 14.63 0.80
C HIS A 57 -13.38 15.45 1.37
N LEU A 58 -14.52 15.40 0.69
CA LEU A 58 -15.65 16.30 0.97
C LEU A 58 -16.60 15.86 2.07
N LYS A 59 -16.55 14.60 2.54
CA LYS A 59 -17.45 14.04 3.57
C LYS A 59 -16.79 12.90 4.36
N GLY A 60 -17.32 12.66 5.56
CA GLY A 60 -16.95 11.51 6.41
C GLY A 60 -15.60 11.67 7.12
N LYS A 61 -15.15 10.60 7.80
CA LYS A 61 -13.90 10.60 8.57
C LYS A 61 -12.65 10.90 7.73
N LYS A 62 -12.72 10.78 6.41
CA LYS A 62 -11.64 11.16 5.51
C LYS A 62 -11.47 12.67 5.37
N GLN A 63 -12.41 13.52 5.79
CA GLN A 63 -12.20 14.98 5.79
C GLN A 63 -11.07 15.41 6.73
N ASP A 64 -10.92 14.69 7.84
CA ASP A 64 -9.96 15.06 8.86
C ASP A 64 -8.53 14.69 8.43
N PHE A 65 -7.82 15.70 7.93
CA PHE A 65 -6.48 15.60 7.39
C PHE A 65 -5.49 15.08 8.45
N PHE A 66 -5.51 15.66 9.65
CA PHE A 66 -4.59 15.32 10.73
C PHE A 66 -4.91 13.95 11.31
N TRP A 67 -6.20 13.61 11.45
CA TRP A 67 -6.58 12.25 11.85
C TRP A 67 -6.03 11.20 10.88
N ARG A 68 -6.07 11.45 9.57
CA ARG A 68 -5.44 10.55 8.59
C ARG A 68 -3.92 10.56 8.68
N LEU A 69 -3.31 11.74 8.77
CA LEU A 69 -1.85 11.92 8.83
C LEU A 69 -1.23 11.20 10.03
N GLU A 70 -1.90 11.23 11.18
CA GLU A 70 -1.47 10.57 12.41
C GLU A 70 -1.75 9.06 12.44
N THR A 71 -2.35 8.48 11.39
CA THR A 71 -2.67 7.05 11.37
C THR A 71 -1.43 6.17 11.51
N PRO A 72 -0.33 6.40 10.76
CA PRO A 72 0.91 5.64 10.94
C PRO A 72 1.48 5.70 12.35
N ASP A 73 1.37 6.83 13.03
CA ASP A 73 1.76 6.96 14.44
C ASP A 73 0.91 6.05 15.34
N ARG A 74 -0.41 6.06 15.18
CA ARG A 74 -1.32 5.15 15.91
C ARG A 74 -1.03 3.68 15.61
N LEU A 75 -0.67 3.35 14.36
CA LEU A 75 -0.29 1.99 13.98
C LEU A 75 1.01 1.55 14.68
N GLY A 76 1.99 2.45 14.77
CA GLY A 76 3.23 2.23 15.52
C GLY A 76 2.97 2.00 17.01
N ARG A 77 2.13 2.83 17.64
CA ARG A 77 1.74 2.67 19.06
C ARG A 77 0.96 1.37 19.32
N ALA A 78 0.09 0.98 18.40
CA ALA A 78 -0.62 -0.30 18.45
C ALA A 78 0.30 -1.51 18.16
N GLY A 79 1.56 -1.28 17.78
CA GLY A 79 2.55 -2.31 17.51
C GLY A 79 2.29 -3.10 16.23
N ILE A 80 1.63 -2.53 15.22
CA ILE A 80 1.39 -3.21 13.94
C ILE A 80 2.71 -3.57 13.26
N ASP A 81 2.84 -4.81 12.75
CA ASP A 81 4.13 -5.33 12.29
C ASP A 81 4.61 -4.71 10.97
N LYS A 82 3.68 -4.22 10.13
CA LYS A 82 4.00 -3.53 8.88
C LYS A 82 3.13 -2.30 8.65
N ILE A 83 3.76 -1.16 8.37
CA ILE A 83 3.09 0.11 8.08
C ILE A 83 3.42 0.54 6.66
N GLY A 84 2.40 0.64 5.81
CA GLY A 84 2.53 1.08 4.42
C GLY A 84 2.18 2.55 4.25
N LEU A 85 3.08 3.30 3.62
CA LEU A 85 2.97 4.72 3.34
C LEU A 85 2.86 4.97 1.83
N GLY A 86 2.38 6.15 1.49
CA GLY A 86 2.28 6.60 0.11
C GLY A 86 1.49 7.89 -0.04
N ALA A 87 1.58 8.48 -1.22
CA ALA A 87 0.75 9.58 -1.68
C ALA A 87 0.22 9.23 -3.08
N LEU A 88 -0.98 9.69 -3.39
CA LEU A 88 -1.62 9.52 -4.68
C LEU A 88 -1.05 10.56 -5.65
N ILE A 89 -0.05 10.14 -6.41
CA ILE A 89 0.69 11.01 -7.32
C ILE A 89 -0.26 11.56 -8.39
N GLY A 90 -0.33 12.88 -8.46
CA GLY A 90 -1.21 13.63 -9.35
C GLY A 90 -2.44 14.23 -8.68
N LEU A 91 -2.65 14.01 -7.38
CA LEU A 91 -3.70 14.70 -6.63
C LEU A 91 -3.33 16.16 -6.33
N SER A 92 -2.06 16.43 -6.02
CA SER A 92 -1.51 17.78 -5.90
C SER A 92 -0.79 18.23 -7.17
N ASP A 93 -0.54 19.54 -7.27
CA ASP A 93 0.23 20.18 -8.34
C ASP A 93 1.73 19.85 -8.28
N SER A 94 2.22 19.32 -7.15
CA SER A 94 3.62 18.97 -6.96
C SER A 94 3.78 17.58 -6.35
N TRP A 95 3.87 16.58 -7.25
CA TRP A 95 4.24 15.22 -6.84
C TRP A 95 5.58 15.16 -6.09
N ARG A 96 6.50 16.09 -6.37
CA ARG A 96 7.81 16.16 -5.69
C ARG A 96 7.65 16.47 -4.21
N VAL A 97 6.75 17.40 -3.88
CA VAL A 97 6.46 17.77 -2.49
C VAL A 97 5.79 16.60 -1.78
N ASP A 98 4.79 15.97 -2.40
CA ASP A 98 4.14 14.79 -1.79
C ASP A 98 5.13 13.65 -1.55
N CYS A 99 6.00 13.32 -2.52
CA CYS A 99 7.03 12.31 -2.35
C CYS A 99 8.05 12.68 -1.26
N TYR A 100 8.47 13.94 -1.18
CA TYR A 100 9.35 14.42 -0.12
C TYR A 100 8.71 14.27 1.27
N MET A 101 7.43 14.64 1.40
CA MET A 101 6.72 14.52 2.67
C MET A 101 6.50 13.06 3.09
N VAL A 102 6.29 12.14 2.13
CA VAL A 102 6.30 10.69 2.41
C VAL A 102 7.65 10.26 2.98
N ALA A 103 8.76 10.75 2.42
CA ALA A 103 10.10 10.42 2.90
C ALA A 103 10.33 10.95 4.34
N GLU A 104 9.99 12.20 4.62
CA GLU A 104 10.09 12.76 5.98
C GLU A 104 9.22 11.99 6.99
N HIS A 105 7.99 11.64 6.60
CA HIS A 105 7.10 10.87 7.46
C HIS A 105 7.65 9.46 7.73
N LEU A 106 8.20 8.79 6.71
CA LEU A 106 8.88 7.51 6.87
C LEU A 106 10.06 7.61 7.86
N LEU A 107 10.94 8.60 7.67
CA LEU A 107 12.13 8.79 8.52
C LEU A 107 11.73 9.04 9.97
N TRP A 108 10.70 9.84 10.20
CA TRP A 108 10.17 10.08 11.55
C TRP A 108 9.67 8.77 12.16
N LEU A 109 8.85 7.99 11.43
CA LEU A 109 8.31 6.74 11.94
C LEU A 109 9.41 5.73 12.27
N GLN A 110 10.43 5.59 11.42
CA GLN A 110 11.55 4.66 11.65
C GLN A 110 12.33 4.98 12.94
N GLN A 111 12.44 6.26 13.30
CA GLN A 111 13.09 6.68 14.54
C GLN A 111 12.25 6.37 15.79
N HIS A 112 10.93 6.40 15.68
CA HIS A 112 10.02 6.25 16.82
C HIS A 112 9.53 4.80 17.00
N TYR A 113 9.35 4.05 15.91
CA TYR A 113 8.75 2.72 15.89
C TYR A 113 9.64 1.70 15.16
N TRP A 114 10.90 1.62 15.56
CA TRP A 114 11.93 0.75 14.96
C TRP A 114 11.60 -0.75 14.91
N GLN A 115 10.59 -1.21 15.66
CA GLN A 115 10.14 -2.60 15.67
C GLN A 115 9.18 -2.93 14.51
N SER A 116 8.59 -1.91 13.89
CA SER A 116 7.69 -2.07 12.74
C SER A 116 8.49 -2.09 11.43
N ARG A 117 8.02 -2.88 10.46
CA ARG A 117 8.52 -2.84 9.08
C ARG A 117 7.76 -1.79 8.28
N TYR A 118 8.39 -1.21 7.28
CA TYR A 118 7.77 -0.18 6.45
C TYR A 118 7.67 -0.59 4.99
N SER A 119 6.62 -0.10 4.33
CA SER A 119 6.55 -0.10 2.88
C SER A 119 6.19 1.28 2.33
N VAL A 120 6.68 1.60 1.13
CA VAL A 120 6.27 2.77 0.38
C VAL A 120 5.71 2.32 -0.97
N SER A 121 4.53 2.84 -1.31
CA SER A 121 3.89 2.63 -2.60
C SER A 121 3.86 3.93 -3.41
N PHE A 122 3.88 3.78 -4.73
CA PHE A 122 3.89 4.91 -5.68
C PHE A 122 2.63 4.94 -6.58
N PRO A 123 1.42 5.02 -6.01
CA PRO A 123 0.20 5.00 -6.82
C PRO A 123 0.09 6.30 -7.62
N ARG A 124 0.16 6.21 -8.95
CA ARG A 124 -0.24 7.31 -9.85
C ARG A 124 -1.75 7.33 -10.01
N LEU A 125 -2.32 8.52 -10.09
CA LEU A 125 -3.73 8.70 -10.40
C LEU A 125 -4.04 8.01 -11.74
N ARG A 126 -5.07 7.17 -11.74
CA ARG A 126 -5.57 6.46 -12.92
C ARG A 126 -7.02 6.89 -13.15
N PRO A 127 -7.53 6.75 -14.38
CA PRO A 127 -8.95 6.95 -14.64
C PRO A 127 -9.80 6.17 -13.63
N CYS A 128 -10.76 6.85 -13.02
CA CYS A 128 -11.71 6.30 -12.06
C CYS A 128 -13.09 6.92 -12.26
N THR A 129 -14.13 6.25 -11.76
CA THR A 129 -15.50 6.75 -11.84
C THR A 129 -15.62 8.05 -11.05
N GLY A 130 -15.89 9.16 -11.74
CA GLY A 130 -15.92 10.52 -11.18
C GLY A 130 -14.91 11.48 -11.79
N GLY A 131 -13.92 10.99 -12.56
CA GLY A 131 -13.12 11.79 -13.50
C GLY A 131 -12.31 12.92 -12.87
N ILE A 132 -11.38 12.59 -11.98
CA ILE A 132 -10.40 13.58 -11.47
C ILE A 132 -9.26 13.70 -12.47
N GLU A 133 -9.14 14.86 -13.10
CA GLU A 133 -7.97 15.21 -13.90
C GLU A 133 -6.75 15.39 -12.97
N PRO A 134 -5.59 14.76 -13.28
CA PRO A 134 -4.40 14.93 -12.46
C PRO A 134 -3.94 16.39 -12.43
N ALA A 135 -3.76 16.95 -11.23
CA ALA A 135 -3.17 18.26 -11.01
C ALA A 135 -1.68 18.28 -11.40
N SER A 136 -1.01 17.12 -11.35
CA SER A 136 0.32 16.92 -11.91
C SER A 136 0.43 15.56 -12.58
N ILE A 137 1.14 15.50 -13.71
CA ILE A 137 1.42 14.26 -14.43
C ILE A 137 2.87 13.87 -14.14
N MET A 138 3.04 12.69 -13.55
CA MET A 138 4.35 12.06 -13.39
C MET A 138 4.57 11.07 -14.53
N ASP A 139 5.59 11.32 -15.34
CA ASP A 139 5.98 10.38 -16.41
C ASP A 139 6.76 9.16 -15.85
N GLU A 140 7.00 8.18 -16.70
CA GLU A 140 7.72 6.95 -16.31
C GLU A 140 9.16 7.20 -15.89
N ARG A 141 9.86 8.19 -16.49
CA ARG A 141 11.24 8.53 -16.11
C ARG A 141 11.29 9.12 -14.70
N GLN A 142 10.34 9.99 -14.40
CA GLN A 142 10.18 10.60 -13.08
C GLN A 142 9.78 9.56 -12.04
N LEU A 143 8.90 8.63 -12.37
CA LEU A 143 8.54 7.53 -11.47
C LEU A 143 9.76 6.65 -11.16
N VAL A 144 10.56 6.28 -12.17
CA VAL A 144 11.82 5.53 -11.96
C VAL A 144 12.78 6.34 -11.08
N GLN A 145 12.94 7.64 -11.34
CA GLN A 145 13.79 8.51 -10.52
C GLN A 145 13.35 8.49 -9.05
N THR A 146 12.05 8.66 -8.78
CA THR A 146 11.50 8.64 -7.42
C THR A 146 11.70 7.29 -6.74
N ILE A 147 11.41 6.19 -7.43
CA ILE A 147 11.61 4.83 -6.90
C ILE A 147 13.07 4.61 -6.51
N CYS A 148 14.01 4.97 -7.40
CA CYS A 148 15.44 4.88 -7.11
C CYS A 148 15.86 5.77 -5.95
N ALA A 149 15.32 6.99 -5.84
CA ALA A 149 15.60 7.88 -4.72
C ALA A 149 15.17 7.27 -3.38
N PHE A 150 13.97 6.66 -3.31
CA PHE A 150 13.52 5.95 -2.11
C PHE A 150 14.36 4.71 -1.80
N ARG A 151 14.79 3.96 -2.82
CA ARG A 151 15.67 2.80 -2.62
C ARG A 151 17.04 3.20 -2.08
N LEU A 152 17.55 4.37 -2.46
CA LEU A 152 18.80 4.91 -1.91
C LEU A 152 18.61 5.50 -0.50
N LEU A 153 17.46 6.12 -0.23
CA LEU A 153 17.14 6.74 1.05
C LEU A 153 16.95 5.70 2.17
N ALA A 154 16.14 4.67 1.90
CA ALA A 154 15.73 3.66 2.86
C ALA A 154 15.86 2.26 2.23
N PRO A 155 17.08 1.72 2.10
CA PRO A 155 17.35 0.49 1.34
C PRO A 155 16.67 -0.76 1.92
N GLU A 156 16.37 -0.77 3.21
CA GLU A 156 15.77 -1.89 3.93
C GLU A 156 14.25 -2.00 3.79
N ILE A 157 13.58 -0.93 3.33
CA ILE A 157 12.12 -0.94 3.27
C ILE A 157 11.60 -1.66 2.03
N GLU A 158 10.34 -2.06 2.11
CA GLU A 158 9.61 -2.58 0.96
C GLU A 158 9.18 -1.42 0.05
N LEU A 159 9.51 -1.51 -1.23
CA LEU A 159 8.97 -0.64 -2.27
C LEU A 159 7.99 -1.46 -3.09
N SER A 160 6.73 -1.01 -3.13
CA SER A 160 5.62 -1.73 -3.75
C SER A 160 5.18 -1.10 -5.06
N LEU A 161 5.01 -1.91 -6.10
CA LEU A 161 4.48 -1.50 -7.39
C LEU A 161 3.20 -2.27 -7.74
N SER A 162 2.09 -1.53 -7.85
CA SER A 162 0.77 -2.10 -8.10
C SER A 162 0.47 -2.32 -9.60
N THR A 163 -0.60 -3.04 -9.89
CA THR A 163 -1.17 -3.22 -11.25
C THR A 163 -1.69 -1.94 -11.90
N ARG A 164 -1.59 -0.77 -11.25
CA ARG A 164 -1.80 0.55 -11.89
C ARG A 164 -0.83 0.80 -13.05
N GLU A 165 0.32 0.15 -13.00
CA GLU A 165 1.42 0.30 -13.95
C GLU A 165 1.39 -0.77 -15.04
N SER A 166 1.86 -0.41 -16.24
CA SER A 166 1.82 -1.32 -17.40
C SER A 166 2.74 -2.52 -17.24
N PRO A 167 2.45 -3.67 -17.86
CA PRO A 167 3.38 -4.81 -17.91
C PRO A 167 4.78 -4.40 -18.38
N TRP A 168 4.83 -3.57 -19.43
CA TRP A 168 6.08 -3.10 -20.04
C TRP A 168 6.97 -2.32 -19.05
N PHE A 169 6.36 -1.44 -18.25
CA PHE A 169 7.06 -0.62 -17.26
C PHE A 169 7.47 -1.47 -16.07
N ARG A 170 6.52 -2.25 -15.54
CA ARG A 170 6.74 -3.12 -14.37
C ARG A 170 7.90 -4.08 -14.59
N ASP A 171 7.93 -4.76 -15.73
CA ASP A 171 8.98 -5.76 -16.03
C ASP A 171 10.39 -5.14 -16.09
N ARG A 172 10.51 -3.82 -16.33
CA ARG A 172 11.78 -3.08 -16.37
C ARG A 172 12.18 -2.47 -15.04
N VAL A 173 11.22 -2.05 -14.23
CA VAL A 173 11.48 -1.35 -12.97
C VAL A 173 11.64 -2.31 -11.80
N ILE A 174 11.00 -3.48 -11.87
CA ILE A 174 11.11 -4.48 -10.81
C ILE A 174 12.57 -4.88 -10.53
N PRO A 175 13.39 -5.24 -11.53
CA PRO A 175 14.78 -5.61 -11.29
C PRO A 175 15.66 -4.49 -10.72
N LEU A 176 15.22 -3.23 -10.79
CA LEU A 176 16.03 -2.09 -10.35
C LEU A 176 15.90 -1.82 -8.84
N ALA A 177 14.67 -1.79 -8.33
CA ALA A 177 14.42 -1.24 -7.00
C ALA A 177 13.14 -1.72 -6.31
N ILE A 178 12.24 -2.42 -6.98
CA ILE A 178 10.97 -2.89 -6.38
C ILE A 178 11.15 -4.30 -5.85
N ASN A 179 10.65 -4.56 -4.64
CA ASN A 179 10.73 -5.87 -3.99
C ASN A 179 9.37 -6.41 -3.54
N ASN A 180 8.28 -5.69 -3.81
CA ASN A 180 6.93 -6.21 -3.65
C ASN A 180 6.03 -5.74 -4.81
N VAL A 181 5.15 -6.61 -5.28
CA VAL A 181 4.25 -6.29 -6.40
C VAL A 181 2.88 -6.94 -6.22
N SER A 182 1.82 -6.24 -6.59
CA SER A 182 0.50 -6.85 -6.70
C SER A 182 0.33 -7.53 -8.06
N ALA A 183 -0.42 -8.63 -8.15
CA ALA A 183 -0.73 -9.28 -9.42
C ALA A 183 -2.22 -9.60 -9.47
N PHE A 184 -2.81 -9.52 -10.67
CA PHE A 184 -4.22 -9.82 -10.90
C PHE A 184 -5.17 -9.15 -9.90
N SER A 185 -4.93 -7.87 -9.61
CA SER A 185 -5.69 -7.13 -8.60
C SER A 185 -7.12 -6.87 -9.09
N LYS A 186 -8.12 -7.24 -8.28
CA LYS A 186 -9.51 -6.86 -8.46
C LYS A 186 -9.81 -5.67 -7.56
N THR A 187 -10.16 -4.56 -8.16
CA THR A 187 -10.37 -3.26 -7.48
C THR A 187 -11.82 -3.00 -7.13
N GLN A 188 -12.67 -4.02 -7.26
CA GLN A 188 -14.08 -4.01 -6.91
C GLN A 188 -14.37 -5.02 -5.79
N PRO A 189 -15.26 -4.69 -4.83
CA PRO A 189 -15.70 -5.65 -3.82
C PRO A 189 -16.22 -6.95 -4.47
N GLY A 190 -15.74 -8.10 -4.01
CA GLY A 190 -16.18 -9.41 -4.51
C GLY A 190 -15.66 -9.79 -5.91
N GLY A 191 -14.81 -8.97 -6.57
CA GLY A 191 -14.41 -9.17 -7.97
C GLY A 191 -13.60 -10.44 -8.30
N TYR A 192 -13.27 -11.25 -7.30
CA TYR A 192 -12.67 -12.58 -7.49
C TYR A 192 -13.70 -13.72 -7.47
N ALA A 193 -14.88 -13.51 -6.88
CA ALA A 193 -15.92 -14.51 -6.72
C ALA A 193 -17.07 -14.34 -7.73
N ASP A 194 -17.37 -13.08 -8.08
CA ASP A 194 -18.45 -12.72 -9.01
C ASP A 194 -17.94 -11.69 -10.03
N ASN A 195 -18.43 -11.81 -11.26
CA ASN A 195 -18.19 -10.86 -12.35
C ASN A 195 -19.26 -9.75 -12.40
N HIS A 196 -20.11 -9.66 -11.38
CA HIS A 196 -21.04 -8.55 -11.26
C HIS A 196 -20.29 -7.21 -11.31
N PRO A 197 -20.67 -6.28 -12.18
CA PRO A 197 -20.03 -4.97 -12.23
C PRO A 197 -20.35 -4.22 -10.93
N GLU A 198 -19.30 -3.98 -10.15
CA GLU A 198 -19.30 -3.10 -8.99
C GLU A 198 -18.34 -1.94 -9.29
N LEU A 199 -18.45 -0.83 -8.55
CA LEU A 199 -17.61 0.35 -8.79
C LEU A 199 -16.14 0.02 -8.53
N GLU A 200 -15.32 0.02 -9.59
CA GLU A 200 -13.87 -0.10 -9.50
C GLU A 200 -13.26 1.14 -8.80
N GLN A 201 -12.35 0.91 -7.85
CA GLN A 201 -11.56 1.99 -7.24
C GLN A 201 -10.64 2.67 -8.28
N PHE A 202 -10.09 1.89 -9.21
CA PHE A 202 -9.30 2.32 -10.36
C PHE A 202 -9.22 1.17 -11.38
N SER A 203 -9.01 1.50 -12.65
CA SER A 203 -8.78 0.49 -13.68
C SER A 203 -7.30 0.04 -13.68
N PRO A 204 -7.03 -1.27 -13.49
CA PRO A 204 -5.69 -1.83 -13.65
C PRO A 204 -5.15 -1.59 -15.06
N HIS A 205 -3.83 -1.57 -15.18
CA HIS A 205 -3.10 -1.52 -16.45
C HIS A 205 -2.38 -2.84 -16.75
N ASP A 206 -2.25 -3.70 -15.74
CA ASP A 206 -1.69 -5.04 -15.86
C ASP A 206 -2.65 -6.09 -15.29
N ASP A 207 -3.31 -6.80 -16.20
CA ASP A 207 -4.28 -7.86 -15.90
C ASP A 207 -3.65 -9.25 -15.88
N ARG A 208 -2.31 -9.35 -15.93
CA ARG A 208 -1.62 -10.65 -15.88
C ARG A 208 -1.93 -11.36 -14.57
N ARG A 209 -2.19 -12.66 -14.70
CA ARG A 209 -2.34 -13.57 -13.56
C ARG A 209 -1.01 -13.71 -12.79
N PRO A 210 -1.04 -14.08 -11.50
CA PRO A 210 0.16 -14.17 -10.69
C PRO A 210 1.24 -15.09 -11.30
N GLU A 211 0.84 -16.17 -11.97
CA GLU A 211 1.76 -17.11 -12.62
C GLU A 211 2.52 -16.46 -13.78
N ALA A 212 1.85 -15.61 -14.56
CA ALA A 212 2.47 -14.89 -15.67
C ALA A 212 3.43 -13.79 -15.19
N VAL A 213 3.07 -13.09 -14.10
CA VAL A 213 3.98 -12.13 -13.44
C VAL A 213 5.20 -12.87 -12.90
N ALA A 214 5.02 -14.00 -12.22
CA ALA A 214 6.12 -14.80 -11.69
C ALA A 214 7.06 -15.30 -12.80
N ALA A 215 6.52 -15.78 -13.93
CA ALA A 215 7.31 -16.18 -15.09
C ALA A 215 8.13 -15.01 -15.66
N ALA A 216 7.55 -13.80 -15.74
CA ALA A 216 8.26 -12.61 -16.18
C ALA A 216 9.42 -12.25 -15.24
N LEU A 217 9.24 -12.38 -13.92
CA LEU A 217 10.31 -12.18 -12.94
C LEU A 217 11.44 -13.20 -13.10
N THR A 218 11.11 -14.48 -13.25
CA THR A 218 12.10 -15.54 -13.46
C THR A 218 12.88 -15.36 -14.76
N ALA A 219 12.22 -14.90 -15.83
CA ALA A 219 12.90 -14.57 -17.08
C ALA A 219 13.92 -13.42 -16.95
N GLN A 220 13.77 -12.55 -15.95
CA GLN A 220 14.72 -11.48 -15.60
C GLN A 220 15.78 -11.94 -14.57
N GLY A 221 15.82 -13.22 -14.22
CA GLY A 221 16.77 -13.77 -13.24
C GLY A 221 16.38 -13.51 -11.78
N LEU A 222 15.14 -13.12 -11.51
CA LEU A 222 14.61 -12.90 -10.15
C LEU A 222 13.88 -14.14 -9.64
N GLN A 223 13.85 -14.29 -8.32
CA GLN A 223 13.08 -15.34 -7.64
C GLN A 223 11.74 -14.77 -7.12
N PRO A 224 10.59 -15.26 -7.62
CA PRO A 224 9.30 -14.96 -7.01
C PRO A 224 9.21 -15.59 -5.61
N VAL A 225 8.85 -14.78 -4.61
CA VAL A 225 8.63 -15.23 -3.22
C VAL A 225 7.18 -14.98 -2.85
N TRP A 226 6.46 -16.04 -2.49
CA TRP A 226 5.04 -15.98 -2.10
C TRP A 226 4.82 -15.95 -0.58
N LYS A 227 5.81 -16.43 0.18
CA LYS A 227 5.84 -16.48 1.63
C LYS A 227 7.28 -16.33 2.09
N ASP A 228 7.56 -15.30 2.86
CA ASP A 228 8.89 -14.88 3.33
C ASP A 228 9.14 -15.17 4.82
N TRP A 229 8.20 -15.84 5.50
CA TRP A 229 8.29 -16.15 6.93
C TRP A 229 7.68 -17.51 7.25
N ASP A 230 8.12 -18.14 8.35
CA ASP A 230 7.48 -19.35 8.89
C ASP A 230 7.50 -19.32 10.44
N SER A 231 6.64 -20.09 11.09
CA SER A 231 6.55 -20.11 12.55
C SER A 231 7.81 -20.62 13.23
N TYR A 232 8.55 -21.51 12.56
CA TYR A 232 9.85 -21.96 13.05
C TYR A 232 10.97 -20.90 12.89
N LEU A 233 10.73 -19.81 12.15
CA LEU A 233 11.65 -18.69 11.97
C LEU A 233 11.42 -17.56 13.01
N GLY A 234 10.69 -17.84 14.08
CA GLY A 234 10.53 -16.92 15.23
C GLY A 234 9.32 -16.00 15.18
N ARG A 235 8.48 -16.07 14.14
CA ARG A 235 7.13 -15.50 14.17
C ARG A 235 6.18 -16.50 14.81
N ALA A 236 5.90 -16.35 16.10
CA ALA A 236 4.85 -17.14 16.73
C ALA A 236 3.57 -17.02 15.88
N SER A 237 3.01 -18.17 15.47
CA SER A 237 1.66 -18.15 14.90
C SER A 237 0.78 -17.51 15.96
N GLN A 238 0.08 -16.43 15.63
CA GLN A 238 -0.95 -15.86 16.49
C GLN A 238 -2.14 -16.82 16.51
N ARG A 239 -1.94 -17.98 17.11
CA ARG A 239 -2.99 -18.88 17.56
C ARG A 239 -3.18 -18.60 19.04
N PRO A 240 -4.41 -18.37 19.53
CA PRO A 240 -4.68 -18.49 20.94
C PRO A 240 -4.38 -19.89 21.46
#